data_AF-A0A7J3FKW7-F1
#
_entry.id   AF-A0A7J3FKW7-F1
#
_cell.length_a   1.000
_cell.length_b   1.000
_cell.length_c   1.000
_cell.angle_alpha   90.00
_cell.angle_beta   90.00
_cell.angle_gamma   90.00
#
_symmetry.space_group_name_H-M   'P 1'
#
loop_
_entity.id
_entity.type
_entity.pdbx_description
1 polymer ?
#
loop_
_entity_poly.entity_id
_entity_poly.type
_entity_poly.pdbx_seq_one_letter_code
_entity_poly.pdbx_strand_id
1 'polypeptide(L)'
;MSGSDAAEISLKFARWFTKRSEVIAFHGGYHGITTGSLALTTSLAYKKGLPPLVPGVHFAPYAYCYRCAFRQKGYPGLRLRMRKICRRFNNKTRHRTHR
;
A
#
# COMPACT_ATOMS: atom_id res chain seq x y z
N MET A 1 2.19 -19.50 -13.07
CA MET A 1 2.20 -18.65 -11.85
C MET A 1 1.67 -17.28 -12.21
N SER A 2 0.67 -16.78 -11.51
CA SER A 2 0.07 -15.46 -11.76
C SER A 2 0.79 -14.36 -10.98
N GLY A 3 0.68 -13.11 -11.44
CA GLY A 3 1.17 -11.95 -10.68
C GLY A 3 0.44 -11.77 -9.35
N SER A 4 -0.81 -12.21 -9.25
CA SER A 4 -1.56 -12.19 -7.98
C SER A 4 -0.95 -13.13 -6.93
N ASP A 5 -0.53 -14.33 -7.34
CA ASP A 5 0.11 -15.30 -6.45
C ASP A 5 1.44 -14.77 -5.92
N ALA A 6 2.22 -14.14 -6.79
CA ALA A 6 3.48 -13.50 -6.41
C ALA A 6 3.27 -12.36 -5.39
N ALA A 7 2.20 -11.58 -5.56
CA ALA A 7 1.85 -10.51 -4.62
C ALA A 7 1.42 -11.07 -3.24
N GLU A 8 0.66 -12.16 -3.19
CA GLU A 8 0.29 -12.83 -1.94
C GLU A 8 1.52 -13.35 -1.18
N ILE A 9 2.43 -14.03 -1.88
CA ILE A 9 3.66 -14.55 -1.27
C ILE A 9 4.50 -13.40 -0.73
N SER A 10 4.66 -12.33 -1.52
CA SER A 10 5.40 -11.14 -1.11
C SER A 10 4.78 -10.48 0.13
N LEU A 11 3.46 -10.35 0.16
CA LEU A 11 2.71 -9.78 1.28
C LEU A 11 2.88 -10.62 2.55
N LYS A 12 2.73 -11.95 2.43
CA LYS A 12 2.92 -12.88 3.54
C LYS A 12 4.35 -12.85 4.06
N PHE A 13 5.33 -12.87 3.16
CA PHE A 13 6.75 -12.85 3.52
C PHE A 13 7.15 -11.53 4.18
N ALA A 14 6.70 -10.39 3.65
CA ALA A 14 6.97 -9.07 4.23
C ALA A 14 6.42 -8.96 5.66
N ARG A 15 5.17 -9.42 5.89
CA ARG A 15 4.56 -9.44 7.23
C ARG A 15 5.31 -10.38 8.17
N TRP A 16 5.67 -11.58 7.70
CA TRP A 16 6.38 -12.58 8.49
C TRP A 16 7.79 -12.14 8.90
N PHE A 17 8.54 -11.53 7.97
CA PHE A 17 9.90 -11.06 8.21
C PHE A 17 9.93 -9.79 9.06
N THR A 18 9.10 -8.80 8.74
CA THR A 18 9.10 -7.51 9.45
C THR A 18 8.33 -7.53 10.77
N LYS A 19 7.56 -8.59 11.03
CA LYS A 19 6.62 -8.72 12.17
C LYS A 19 5.58 -7.61 12.24
N ARG A 20 5.29 -6.95 11.12
CA ARG A 20 4.29 -5.88 11.01
C ARG A 20 3.09 -6.38 10.22
N SER A 21 1.89 -6.11 10.72
CA SER A 21 0.63 -6.45 10.03
C SER A 21 0.20 -5.38 9.01
N GLU A 22 0.62 -4.13 9.23
CA GLU A 22 0.21 -2.98 8.43
C GLU A 22 1.04 -2.87 7.14
N VAL A 23 0.37 -2.57 6.03
CA VAL A 23 0.95 -2.43 4.69
C VAL A 23 0.42 -1.16 4.03
N ILE A 24 1.27 -0.51 3.24
CA ILE A 24 0.92 0.69 2.48
C ILE A 24 1.00 0.40 0.98
N ALA A 25 -0.05 0.78 0.25
CA ALA A 25 -0.13 0.71 -1.21
C ALA A 25 -0.48 2.10 -1.77
N PHE A 26 -0.39 2.27 -3.09
CA PHE A 26 -0.67 3.55 -3.73
C PHE A 26 -2.04 3.59 -4.39
N HIS A 27 -2.71 4.74 -4.33
CA HIS A 27 -3.90 5.01 -5.13
C HIS A 27 -3.60 4.89 -6.62
N GLY A 28 -4.51 4.22 -7.35
CA GLY A 28 -4.34 3.87 -8.75
C GLY A 28 -3.55 2.57 -8.97
N GLY A 29 -3.05 1.93 -7.92
CA GLY A 29 -2.33 0.65 -8.00
C GLY A 29 -3.25 -0.55 -8.24
N TYR A 30 -2.72 -1.52 -8.99
CA TYR A 30 -3.28 -2.86 -9.19
C TYR A 30 -2.23 -3.89 -8.78
N HIS A 31 -2.59 -4.78 -7.86
CA HIS A 31 -1.68 -5.77 -7.28
C HIS A 31 -2.18 -7.21 -7.42
N GLY A 32 -3.36 -7.41 -8.02
CA GLY A 32 -3.95 -8.72 -8.24
C GLY A 32 -5.42 -8.80 -7.85
N ILE A 33 -5.99 -10.00 -7.99
CA ILE A 33 -7.42 -10.30 -7.75
C ILE A 33 -7.65 -11.37 -6.68
N THR A 34 -6.60 -11.94 -6.11
CA THR A 34 -6.70 -12.83 -4.94
C THR A 34 -6.91 -12.01 -3.66
N THR A 35 -7.46 -12.57 -2.59
CA THR A 35 -7.98 -11.80 -1.44
C THR A 35 -7.01 -10.77 -0.83
N GLY A 36 -5.74 -11.14 -0.60
CA GLY A 36 -4.71 -10.25 -0.05
C GLY A 36 -4.18 -9.27 -1.09
N SER A 37 -3.96 -9.71 -2.32
CA SER A 37 -3.49 -8.84 -3.41
C SER A 37 -4.56 -7.83 -3.86
N LEU A 38 -5.82 -8.26 -3.90
CA LEU A 38 -7.00 -7.45 -4.15
C LEU A 38 -7.20 -6.42 -3.03
N ALA A 39 -6.86 -6.75 -1.78
CA ALA A 39 -6.88 -5.77 -0.70
C ALA A 39 -5.99 -4.56 -1.03
N LEU A 40 -4.84 -4.79 -1.67
CA LEU A 40 -3.90 -3.76 -2.15
C LEU A 40 -4.33 -3.09 -3.46
N THR A 41 -5.19 -3.72 -4.28
CA THR A 41 -5.72 -3.11 -5.50
C THR A 41 -6.70 -1.98 -5.19
N THR A 42 -6.66 -0.85 -5.88
CA THR A 42 -7.56 0.28 -5.59
C THR A 42 -8.83 0.35 -6.42
N SER A 43 -8.90 -0.38 -7.54
CA SER A 43 -10.08 -0.38 -8.40
C SER A 43 -11.28 -1.01 -7.70
N LEU A 44 -12.36 -0.23 -7.59
CA LEU A 44 -13.63 -0.65 -6.98
C LEU A 44 -14.35 -1.69 -7.84
N ALA A 45 -14.12 -1.71 -9.15
CA ALA A 45 -14.75 -2.68 -10.06
C ALA A 45 -14.43 -4.13 -9.64
N TYR A 46 -13.19 -4.39 -9.22
CA TYR A 46 -12.77 -5.72 -8.75
C TYR A 46 -13.20 -6.02 -7.31
N LYS A 47 -13.63 -5.01 -6.55
CA LYS A 47 -14.04 -5.15 -5.14
C LYS A 47 -15.55 -5.17 -4.94
N LYS A 48 -16.32 -4.77 -5.96
CA LYS A 48 -17.75 -4.60 -5.87
C LYS A 48 -18.43 -5.92 -5.50
N GLY A 49 -19.27 -5.90 -4.46
CA GLY A 49 -20.02 -7.07 -4.01
C GLY A 49 -19.22 -8.08 -3.18
N LEU A 50 -17.93 -7.83 -2.91
CA LEU A 50 -17.14 -8.69 -2.03
C LEU A 50 -17.27 -8.25 -0.56
N PRO A 51 -17.14 -9.20 0.39
CA PRO A 51 -17.02 -8.86 1.80
C PRO A 51 -15.71 -8.06 2.07
N PRO A 52 -15.57 -7.49 3.28
CA PRO A 52 -14.34 -6.81 3.68
C PRO A 52 -13.09 -7.67 3.43
N LEU A 53 -12.12 -7.09 2.71
CA LEU A 53 -10.86 -7.76 2.38
C LEU A 53 -9.88 -7.72 3.57
N VAL A 54 -8.69 -8.28 3.36
CA VAL A 54 -7.63 -8.36 4.38
C VAL A 54 -7.37 -6.98 5.03
N PRO A 55 -7.45 -6.86 6.36
CA PRO A 55 -7.25 -5.59 7.04
C PRO A 55 -5.77 -5.17 7.08
N GLY A 56 -5.54 -3.93 7.52
CA GLY A 56 -4.20 -3.37 7.68
C GLY A 56 -3.60 -2.84 6.39
N VAL A 57 -4.40 -2.59 5.35
CA VAL A 57 -3.97 -1.94 4.10
C VAL A 57 -4.31 -0.45 4.14
N HIS A 58 -3.31 0.39 3.91
CA HIS A 58 -3.44 1.84 3.85
C HIS A 58 -3.09 2.33 2.46
N PHE A 59 -3.81 3.34 1.97
CA PHE A 59 -3.53 3.93 0.67
C PHE A 59 -2.90 5.31 0.80
N ALA A 60 -1.76 5.49 0.15
CA ALA A 60 -1.14 6.79 -0.05
C ALA A 60 -1.36 7.26 -1.50
N PRO A 61 -1.42 8.57 -1.76
CA PRO A 61 -1.43 9.06 -3.13
C PRO A 61 -0.10 8.71 -3.81
N TYR A 62 -0.14 8.38 -5.09
CA TYR A 62 1.07 8.08 -5.86
C TYR A 62 1.86 9.35 -6.21
N ALA A 63 3.16 9.20 -6.46
CA ALA A 63 4.06 10.30 -6.82
C ALA A 63 3.90 10.70 -8.29
N TYR A 64 2.72 11.24 -8.63
CA TYR A 64 2.41 11.66 -9.98
C TYR A 64 2.56 13.17 -10.13
N CYS A 65 3.62 13.63 -10.82
CA CYS A 65 3.92 15.06 -10.98
C CYS A 65 2.81 15.82 -11.72
N TYR A 66 2.20 15.22 -12.74
CA TYR A 66 1.14 15.86 -13.53
C TYR A 66 -0.16 16.07 -12.73
N ARG A 67 -0.56 15.11 -11.89
CA ARG A 67 -1.70 15.26 -10.96
C ARG A 67 -1.25 15.04 -9.51
N CYS A 68 -0.43 15.97 -9.03
CA CYS A 68 0.17 15.86 -7.70
C CYS A 68 -0.87 16.15 -6.59
N ALA A 69 -1.20 15.14 -5.80
CA ALA A 69 -2.06 15.30 -4.62
C ALA A 69 -1.49 16.29 -3.58
N PHE A 70 -0.18 16.52 -3.59
CA PHE A 70 0.49 17.45 -2.67
C PHE A 70 0.64 18.88 -3.22
N ARG A 71 0.11 19.16 -4.41
CA ARG A 71 0.24 20.45 -5.11
C ARG A 71 1.70 20.95 -5.20
N GLN A 72 2.64 20.02 -5.34
CA GLN A 72 4.06 20.36 -5.45
C GLN A 72 4.49 20.45 -6.90
N LYS A 73 5.27 21.49 -7.20
CA LYS A 73 5.91 21.68 -8.50
C LYS A 73 7.21 20.86 -8.54
N GLY A 74 7.25 19.86 -9.43
CA GLY A 74 8.45 19.07 -9.71
C GLY A 74 8.77 17.93 -8.73
N TYR A 75 9.71 17.09 -9.15
CA TYR A 75 10.13 15.87 -8.45
C TYR A 75 10.77 16.10 -7.05
N PRO A 76 11.58 17.14 -6.79
CA PRO A 76 12.23 17.32 -5.50
C PRO A 76 11.25 17.50 -4.35
N GLY A 77 10.22 18.33 -4.56
CA GLY A 77 9.15 18.55 -3.60
C GLY A 77 8.40 17.25 -3.29
N LEU A 78 8.00 16.55 -4.35
CA LEU A 78 7.22 15.31 -4.26
C LEU A 78 7.96 14.22 -3.49
N ARG A 79 9.25 14.07 -3.76
CA ARG A 79 10.13 13.13 -3.05
C ARG A 79 10.14 13.39 -1.54
N LEU A 80 10.22 14.66 -1.13
CA LEU A 80 10.21 15.05 0.28
C LEU A 80 8.88 14.68 0.96
N ARG A 81 7.73 14.87 0.29
CA ARG A 81 6.42 14.48 0.83
C ARG A 81 6.27 12.97 0.95
N MET A 82 6.66 12.21 -0.07
CA MET A 82 6.62 10.75 0.00
C MET A 82 7.52 10.19 1.09
N ARG A 83 8.71 10.75 1.26
CA ARG A 83 9.60 10.38 2.36
C ARG A 83 8.96 10.63 3.72
N LYS A 84 8.27 11.76 3.90
CA LYS A 84 7.53 12.05 5.15
C LYS A 84 6.41 11.04 5.42
N ILE A 85 5.66 10.64 4.38
CA ILE A 85 4.59 9.63 4.50
C ILE A 85 5.17 8.28 4.90
N CYS A 86 6.18 7.80 4.16
CA CYS A 86 6.83 6.52 4.45
C CYS A 86 7.42 6.52 5.88
N ARG A 87 8.10 7.60 6.29
CA ARG A 87 8.66 7.72 7.65
C ARG A 87 7.57 7.70 8.72
N ARG A 88 6.46 8.41 8.52
CA ARG A 88 5.33 8.43 9.45
C ARG A 88 4.65 7.07 9.57
N PHE A 89 4.47 6.37 8.45
CA PHE A 89 3.94 5.01 8.42
C PHE A 89 4.88 4.04 9.15
N ASN A 90 6.17 4.09 8.86
CA ASN A 90 7.18 3.24 9.51
C ASN A 90 7.22 3.47 11.04
N ASN A 91 7.12 4.71 11.50
CA ASN A 91 7.08 5.01 12.94
C ASN A 91 5.79 4.50 13.59
N LYS A 92 4.64 4.66 12.93
CA LYS A 92 3.34 4.15 13.45
C LYS A 92 3.34 2.63 13.59
N THR A 93 3.96 1.93 12.64
CA THR A 93 3.98 0.47 12.60
C THR A 93 5.01 -0.16 13.53
N ARG A 94 6.08 0.56 13.90
CA ARG A 94 7.09 0.11 14.88
C ARG A 94 6.56 -0.06 16.29
N HIS A 95 5.61 0.76 16.75
CA HIS A 95 5.11 0.68 18.13
C HIS A 95 4.11 -0.46 18.37
N ARG A 96 3.66 -1.16 17.32
CA ARG A 96 2.69 -2.26 17.43
C ARG A 96 3.34 -3.65 17.47
N THR A 97 4.65 -3.76 17.26
CA THR A 97 5.36 -5.05 17.16
C THR A 97 5.86 -5.61 18.50
N HIS A 98 5.49 -4.99 19.64
CA HIS A 98 5.89 -5.39 21.00
C HIS A 98 4.72 -5.92 21.85
N ARG A 99 3.63 -6.38 21.22
CA ARG A 99 2.57 -7.13 21.89
C ARG A 99 2.55 -8.56 21.39
#